data_AF-A0A533V9Z3-F1
#
_entry.id   AF-A0A533V9Z3-F1
#
_cell.length_a   1.000
_cell.length_b   1.000
_cell.length_c   1.000
_cell.angle_alpha   90.00
_cell.angle_beta   90.00
_cell.angle_gamma   90.00
#
_symmetry.space_group_name_H-M   'P 1'
#
loop_
_entity.id
_entity.type
_entity.pdbx_description
1 polymer ?
#
loop_
_entity_poly.entity_id
_entity_poly.type
_entity_poly.pdbx_seq_one_letter_code
_entity_poly.pdbx_strand_id
1 'polypeptide(L)'
;MADTFNNPQNRESSYFDFYDNSLIIQGFPPNVPGNKEGFKQLIYLLWKAFHDIRIMFDDIIIEGNKVACRYNLTGTHKGEFMDLEPTDKQFSVNGMTVFSFRDTKMHRTLESGRYDFIEGTVENLALNPNLPKLKNCL
;
A
#
# COMPACT_ATOMS: atom_id res chain seq x y z
N MET A 1 -7.06 7.27 9.98
CA MET A 1 -6.09 6.55 9.14
C MET A 1 -6.42 6.66 7.66
N ALA A 2 -7.55 6.12 7.17
CA ALA A 2 -7.95 6.28 5.76
C ALA A 2 -8.06 7.75 5.33
N ASP A 3 -8.71 8.59 6.14
CA ASP A 3 -8.84 10.02 5.84
C ASP A 3 -7.49 10.69 5.66
N THR A 4 -6.52 10.36 6.52
CA THR A 4 -5.16 10.86 6.42
C THR A 4 -4.47 10.36 5.16
N PHE A 5 -4.56 9.08 4.83
CA PHE A 5 -3.96 8.53 3.60
C PHE A 5 -4.53 9.19 2.34
N ASN A 6 -5.85 9.40 2.32
CA ASN A 6 -6.61 9.93 1.19
C ASN A 6 -6.48 11.45 1.02
N ASN A 7 -5.85 12.16 1.97
CA ASN A 7 -5.79 13.61 2.01
C ASN A 7 -4.39 14.11 1.58
N PRO A 8 -4.21 14.58 0.33
CA PRO A 8 -2.90 15.04 -0.15
C PRO A 8 -2.36 16.27 0.59
N GLN A 9 -3.20 17.03 1.30
CA GLN A 9 -2.76 18.19 2.07
C GLN A 9 -2.01 17.81 3.35
N ASN A 10 -2.24 16.62 3.92
CA ASN A 10 -1.62 16.23 5.20
C ASN A 10 -1.09 14.79 5.27
N ARG A 11 -1.29 13.96 4.25
CA ARG A 11 -0.88 12.54 4.27
C ARG A 11 0.61 12.38 4.56
N GLU A 12 1.46 13.19 3.96
CA GLU A 12 2.92 13.09 4.13
C GLU A 12 3.38 13.46 5.54
N SER A 13 2.71 14.43 6.18
CA SER A 13 3.10 14.92 7.49
C SER A 13 2.54 14.09 8.66
N SER A 14 1.46 13.32 8.44
CA SER A 14 0.71 12.70 9.55
C SER A 14 0.40 11.22 9.39
N TYR A 15 0.45 10.65 8.18
CA TYR A 15 0.10 9.23 7.99
C TYR A 15 1.06 8.30 8.74
N PHE A 16 2.34 8.65 8.82
CA PHE A 16 3.36 7.81 9.46
C PHE A 16 3.37 7.91 10.99
N ASP A 17 2.57 8.79 11.59
CA ASP A 17 2.45 8.92 13.04
C ASP A 17 1.67 7.78 13.68
N PHE A 18 0.80 7.12 12.90
CA PHE A 18 0.08 5.93 13.34
C PHE A 18 0.98 4.70 13.53
N TYR A 19 2.23 4.76 13.05
CA TYR A 19 3.17 3.63 13.05
C TYR A 19 4.29 3.85 14.06
N ASP A 20 4.62 2.82 14.82
CA ASP A 20 5.76 2.79 15.73
C ASP A 20 7.07 2.77 14.95
N ASN A 21 8.14 3.36 15.51
CA ASN A 21 9.44 3.36 14.85
C ASN A 21 10.05 1.94 14.75
N SER A 22 9.62 1.02 15.61
CA SER A 22 9.97 -0.41 15.57
C SER A 22 9.05 -1.25 14.67
N LEU A 23 8.28 -0.62 13.76
CA LEU A 23 7.37 -1.32 12.85
C LEU A 23 8.07 -2.49 12.16
N ILE A 24 7.45 -3.67 12.24
CA ILE A 24 7.82 -4.86 11.48
C ILE A 24 6.68 -5.19 10.52
N ILE A 25 6.99 -5.31 9.23
CA ILE A 25 6.02 -5.75 8.22
C ILE A 25 6.38 -7.15 7.76
N GLN A 26 5.39 -8.04 7.81
CA GLN A 26 5.49 -9.41 7.31
C GLN A 26 4.59 -9.57 6.10
N GLY A 27 5.07 -10.27 5.08
CA GLY A 27 4.36 -10.43 3.80
C GLY A 27 4.80 -9.46 2.70
N PHE A 28 5.72 -8.53 2.99
CA PHE A 28 6.40 -7.75 1.97
C PHE A 28 7.31 -8.64 1.11
N PRO A 29 7.55 -8.27 -0.16
CA PRO A 29 8.50 -8.98 -0.98
C PRO A 29 9.92 -8.96 -0.38
N PRO A 30 10.74 -9.99 -0.64
CA PRO A 30 12.06 -10.13 -0.01
C PRO A 30 13.01 -8.95 -0.22
N ASN A 31 12.84 -8.20 -1.31
CA ASN A 31 13.65 -7.05 -1.68
C ASN A 31 13.17 -5.72 -1.06
N VAL A 32 12.01 -5.70 -0.41
CA VAL A 32 11.51 -4.51 0.30
C VAL A 32 11.80 -4.67 1.80
N PRO A 33 12.51 -3.70 2.44
CA PRO A 33 12.72 -3.75 3.87
C PRO A 33 11.39 -3.78 4.63
N GLY A 34 11.14 -4.85 5.39
CA GLY A 34 9.94 -5.02 6.22
C GLY A 34 9.95 -4.14 7.49
N ASN A 35 10.30 -2.87 7.36
CA ASN A 35 10.39 -1.89 8.44
C ASN A 35 9.72 -0.56 8.08
N LYS A 36 9.68 0.40 9.01
CA LYS A 36 9.00 1.70 8.81
C LYS A 36 9.57 2.50 7.63
N GLU A 37 10.87 2.45 7.38
CA GLU A 37 11.48 3.22 6.29
C GLU A 37 11.19 2.60 4.93
N GLY A 38 11.25 1.27 4.79
CA GLY A 38 10.80 0.59 3.58
C GLY A 38 9.32 0.81 3.31
N PHE A 39 8.49 0.79 4.35
CA PHE A 39 7.07 1.13 4.26
C PHE A 39 6.84 2.56 3.74
N LYS A 40 7.53 3.55 4.32
CA LYS A 40 7.45 4.94 3.86
C LYS A 40 7.79 5.07 2.38
N GLN A 41 8.89 4.46 1.95
CA GLN A 41 9.33 4.49 0.55
C GLN A 41 8.25 3.94 -0.39
N LEU A 42 7.64 2.80 -0.05
CA LEU A 42 6.54 2.23 -0.82
C LEU A 42 5.32 3.16 -0.87
N ILE A 43 4.91 3.72 0.26
CA ILE A 43 3.76 4.64 0.32
C ILE A 43 4.02 5.93 -0.47
N TYR A 44 5.23 6.49 -0.41
CA TYR A 44 5.60 7.65 -1.22
C TYR A 44 5.60 7.33 -2.72
N LEU A 45 6.09 6.15 -3.11
CA LEU A 45 6.02 5.68 -4.49
C LEU A 45 4.57 5.66 -4.99
N LEU A 46 3.65 5.13 -4.17
CA LEU A 46 2.22 5.11 -4.51
C LEU A 46 1.61 6.50 -4.61
N TRP A 47 1.87 7.38 -3.65
CA TRP A 47 1.36 8.76 -3.68
C TRP A 47 1.87 9.57 -4.87
N LYS A 48 3.07 9.27 -5.36
CA LYS A 48 3.66 9.88 -6.56
C LYS A 48 3.08 9.28 -7.84
N ALA A 49 2.92 7.96 -7.93
CA ALA A 49 2.37 7.28 -9.10
C ALA A 49 0.87 7.55 -9.30
N PHE A 50 0.15 7.69 -8.18
CA PHE A 50 -1.30 7.78 -8.13
C PHE A 50 -1.72 8.97 -7.26
N HIS A 51 -1.72 10.17 -7.85
CA HIS A 51 -1.98 11.40 -7.10
C HIS A 51 -3.37 11.43 -6.42
N ASP A 52 -4.35 10.78 -7.04
CA ASP A 52 -5.74 10.65 -6.59
C ASP A 52 -6.01 9.35 -5.82
N ILE A 53 -4.95 8.66 -5.37
CA ILE A 53 -5.08 7.37 -4.69
C ILE A 53 -5.98 7.45 -3.46
N ARG A 54 -6.83 6.44 -3.32
CA ARG A 54 -7.74 6.29 -2.18
C ARG A 54 -7.72 4.87 -1.65
N ILE A 55 -7.72 4.76 -0.33
CA ILE A 55 -8.01 3.53 0.41
C ILE A 55 -9.41 3.64 1.02
N MET A 56 -10.18 2.57 0.89
CA MET A 56 -11.48 2.39 1.53
C MET A 56 -11.46 1.08 2.32
N PHE A 57 -11.80 1.12 3.60
CA PHE A 57 -11.93 -0.08 4.42
C PHE A 57 -13.36 -0.62 4.30
N ASP A 58 -13.48 -1.83 3.76
CA ASP A 58 -14.77 -2.51 3.59
C ASP A 58 -15.19 -3.21 4.89
N ASP A 59 -14.23 -3.88 5.55
CA ASP A 59 -14.45 -4.58 6.81
C ASP A 59 -13.35 -4.24 7.80
N ILE A 60 -13.71 -4.06 9.07
CA ILE A 60 -12.78 -3.86 10.19
C ILE A 60 -13.23 -4.75 11.35
N ILE A 61 -12.35 -5.64 11.79
CA ILE A 61 -12.55 -6.52 12.94
C ILE A 61 -11.49 -6.17 13.98
N ILE A 62 -11.92 -5.92 15.21
CA ILE A 62 -11.03 -5.55 16.31
C ILE A 62 -11.10 -6.64 17.38
N GLU A 63 -9.94 -7.18 17.75
CA GLU A 63 -9.80 -8.14 18.84
C GLU A 63 -8.58 -7.80 19.69
N GLY A 64 -8.82 -7.35 20.92
CA GLY A 64 -7.78 -6.92 21.84
C GLY A 64 -6.90 -5.82 21.22
N ASN A 65 -5.63 -6.14 21.00
CA ASN A 65 -4.65 -5.22 20.41
C ASN A 65 -4.44 -5.42 18.89
N LYS A 66 -5.33 -6.15 18.21
CA LYS A 66 -5.23 -6.43 16.79
C LYS A 66 -6.43 -5.86 16.04
N VAL A 67 -6.16 -5.41 14.82
CA VAL A 67 -7.17 -4.97 13.86
C VAL A 67 -6.93 -5.71 12.57
N ALA A 68 -7.89 -6.53 12.15
CA ALA A 68 -7.92 -7.09 10.80
C ALA A 68 -8.82 -6.22 9.92
N CYS A 69 -8.35 -5.87 8.73
CA CYS A 69 -9.13 -5.10 7.79
C CYS A 69 -9.11 -5.71 6.39
N ARG A 70 -10.21 -5.55 5.68
CA ARG A 70 -10.30 -5.72 4.23
C ARG A 70 -10.50 -4.35 3.61
N TYR A 71 -9.77 -4.05 2.54
CA TYR A 71 -9.82 -2.74 1.91
C TYR A 71 -9.73 -2.83 0.40
N ASN A 72 -10.16 -1.75 -0.24
CA ASN A 72 -9.96 -1.50 -1.66
C ASN A 72 -9.08 -0.26 -1.84
N LEU A 73 -8.06 -0.37 -2.70
CA LEU A 73 -7.21 0.74 -3.12
C LEU A 73 -7.48 1.08 -4.58
N THR A 74 -7.68 2.35 -4.87
CA THR A 74 -7.96 2.86 -6.22
C THR A 74 -7.13 4.07 -6.55
N GLY A 75 -6.90 4.35 -7.82
CA GLY A 75 -6.31 5.61 -8.28
C GLY A 75 -6.07 5.60 -9.79
N THR A 76 -5.50 6.69 -10.31
CA THR A 76 -5.17 6.88 -11.72
C THR A 76 -3.65 6.93 -11.90
N HIS A 77 -3.12 6.08 -12.77
CA HIS A 77 -1.68 5.95 -13.02
C HIS A 77 -1.15 7.13 -13.84
N LYS A 78 -0.64 8.16 -13.13
CA LYS A 78 -0.16 9.43 -13.71
C LYS A 78 1.32 9.72 -13.45
N GLY A 79 1.96 8.95 -12.59
CA GLY A 79 3.42 8.97 -12.38
C GLY A 79 3.99 7.58 -12.53
N GLU A 80 5.30 7.47 -12.73
CA GLU A 80 6.01 6.19 -12.86
C GLU A 80 5.79 5.28 -11.64
N PHE A 81 5.53 3.99 -11.89
CA PHE A 81 5.34 2.97 -10.86
C PHE A 81 6.03 1.66 -11.25
N MET A 82 7.06 1.22 -10.50
CA MET A 82 7.73 -0.07 -10.72
C MET A 82 8.15 -0.30 -12.19
N ASP A 83 8.88 0.66 -12.76
CA ASP A 83 9.33 0.70 -14.17
C ASP A 83 8.19 0.78 -15.22
N LEU A 84 6.96 1.06 -14.79
CA LEU A 84 5.84 1.36 -15.67
C LEU A 84 5.72 2.87 -15.88
N GLU A 85 5.76 3.30 -17.13
CA GLU A 85 5.42 4.66 -17.55
C GLU A 85 3.94 4.99 -17.25
N PRO A 86 3.60 6.26 -16.96
CA PRO A 86 2.22 6.69 -16.77
C PRO A 86 1.29 6.23 -17.90
N THR A 87 0.12 5.69 -17.55
CA THR A 87 -0.82 5.12 -18.53
C THR A 87 -2.17 5.83 -18.60
N ASP A 88 -2.43 6.77 -17.70
CA ASP A 88 -3.74 7.41 -17.49
C ASP A 88 -4.90 6.45 -17.16
N LYS A 89 -4.59 5.18 -16.87
CA LYS A 89 -5.59 4.17 -16.48
C LYS A 89 -5.89 4.22 -15.00
N GLN A 90 -7.14 3.88 -14.67
CA GLN A 90 -7.53 3.60 -13.30
C GLN A 90 -7.10 2.19 -12.89
N PHE A 91 -6.72 2.03 -11.63
CA PHE A 91 -6.55 0.72 -11.00
C PHE A 91 -7.53 0.55 -9.83
N SER A 92 -7.85 -0.71 -9.51
CA SER A 92 -8.54 -1.09 -8.28
C SER A 92 -8.02 -2.44 -7.81
N VAL A 93 -7.51 -2.48 -6.57
CA VAL A 93 -6.93 -3.68 -5.96
C VAL A 93 -7.50 -3.86 -4.56
N ASN A 94 -7.94 -5.07 -4.25
CA ASN A 94 -8.36 -5.44 -2.91
C ASN A 94 -7.16 -5.95 -2.11
N GLY A 95 -7.11 -5.61 -0.83
CA GLY A 95 -6.11 -6.08 0.11
C GLY A 95 -6.70 -6.45 1.46
N MET A 96 -5.92 -7.16 2.25
CA MET A 96 -6.24 -7.49 3.63
C MET A 96 -4.99 -7.39 4.49
N THR A 97 -5.11 -6.70 5.62
CA THR A 97 -4.02 -6.48 6.55
C THR A 97 -4.45 -6.79 7.97
N VAL A 98 -3.56 -7.37 8.75
CA VAL A 98 -3.70 -7.48 10.21
C VAL A 98 -2.67 -6.60 10.88
N PHE A 99 -3.12 -5.56 11.57
CA PHE A 99 -2.30 -4.66 12.37
C PHE A 99 -2.26 -5.14 13.82
N SER A 100 -1.08 -5.09 14.43
CA SER A 100 -0.90 -5.25 15.88
C SER A 100 -0.43 -3.94 16.50
N PHE A 101 -1.10 -3.55 17.59
CA PHE A 101 -0.89 -2.28 18.26
C PHE A 101 -0.13 -2.46 19.57
N ARG A 102 0.72 -1.47 19.86
CA ARG A 102 1.27 -1.19 21.19
C ARG A 102 0.89 0.25 21.51
N ASP A 103 0.17 0.44 22.62
CA ASP A 103 -0.47 1.71 22.96
C ASP A 103 -1.34 2.20 21.78
N THR A 104 -1.03 3.37 21.23
CA THR A 104 -1.76 3.99 20.12
C THR A 104 -1.12 3.75 18.76
N LYS A 105 0.00 3.01 18.68
CA LYS A 105 0.79 2.85 17.45
C LYS A 105 0.85 1.41 16.95
N MET A 106 0.83 1.27 15.62
CA MET A 106 1.06 -0.01 14.94
C MET A 106 2.54 -0.37 15.01
N HIS A 107 2.87 -1.49 15.65
CA HIS A 107 4.26 -1.96 15.75
C HIS A 107 4.53 -3.19 14.88
N ARG A 108 3.48 -3.84 14.39
CA ARG A 108 3.58 -4.98 13.48
C ARG A 108 2.40 -5.01 12.53
N THR A 109 2.70 -5.35 11.28
CA THR A 109 1.72 -5.52 10.22
C THR A 109 1.92 -6.89 9.59
N LEU A 110 0.84 -7.63 9.40
CA LEU A 110 0.81 -8.85 8.60
C LEU A 110 -0.03 -8.56 7.36
N GLU A 111 0.60 -8.58 6.19
CA GLU A 111 -0.12 -8.54 4.92
C GLU A 111 -0.50 -9.99 4.55
N SER A 112 -1.80 -10.24 4.38
CA SER A 112 -2.30 -11.58 4.04
C SER A 112 -2.82 -11.57 2.60
N GLY A 113 -2.08 -12.20 1.69
CA GLY A 113 -2.48 -12.29 0.29
C GLY A 113 -1.55 -13.17 -0.53
N ARG A 114 -2.13 -13.92 -1.47
CA ARG A 114 -1.41 -14.64 -2.53
C ARG A 114 -0.96 -13.71 -3.67
N TYR A 115 -1.42 -12.47 -3.63
CA TYR A 115 -1.01 -11.34 -4.45
C TYR A 115 -0.48 -10.28 -3.50
N ASP A 116 0.79 -9.93 -3.63
CA ASP A 116 1.24 -8.67 -3.04
C ASP A 116 0.44 -7.55 -3.73
N PHE A 117 0.04 -6.55 -2.97
CA PHE A 117 -0.64 -5.36 -3.48
C PHE A 117 0.08 -4.76 -4.69
N ILE A 118 1.43 -4.83 -4.71
CA ILE A 118 2.27 -4.42 -5.82
C ILE A 118 1.97 -5.24 -7.08
N GLU A 119 1.99 -6.57 -6.98
CA GLU A 119 1.73 -7.49 -8.10
C GLU A 119 0.31 -7.27 -8.64
N GLY A 120 -0.70 -7.20 -7.77
CA GLY A 120 -2.07 -6.92 -8.18
C GLY A 120 -2.24 -5.57 -8.88
N THR A 121 -1.52 -4.53 -8.42
CA THR A 121 -1.52 -3.20 -9.06
C THR A 121 -0.87 -3.26 -10.43
N VAL A 122 0.30 -3.90 -10.51
CA VAL A 122 1.01 -4.07 -11.77
C VAL A 122 0.18 -4.89 -12.74
N GLU A 123 -0.42 -6.01 -12.35
CA GLU A 123 -1.28 -6.80 -13.23
C GLU A 123 -2.48 -5.99 -13.74
N ASN A 124 -3.15 -5.26 -12.85
CA ASN A 124 -4.28 -4.41 -13.23
C ASN A 124 -3.89 -3.37 -14.29
N LEU A 125 -2.68 -2.81 -14.17
CA LEU A 125 -2.11 -1.88 -15.15
C LEU A 125 -1.57 -2.59 -16.42
N ALA A 126 -0.96 -3.76 -16.26
CA ALA A 126 -0.21 -4.55 -17.25
C ALA A 126 -1.07 -5.42 -18.17
N LEU A 127 -2.35 -5.66 -17.85
CA LEU A 127 -3.33 -6.30 -18.75
C LEU A 127 -3.60 -5.48 -20.05
N ASN A 128 -2.78 -4.47 -20.35
CA ASN A 128 -2.66 -3.83 -21.65
C ASN A 128 -1.70 -4.63 -22.55
N PRO A 129 -2.11 -5.10 -23.75
CA PRO A 129 -1.25 -5.87 -24.67
C PRO A 129 0.00 -5.13 -25.18
N ASN A 130 0.17 -3.84 -24.88
CA ASN A 130 1.30 -3.00 -25.30
C ASN A 130 2.34 -2.71 -24.20
N LEU A 131 2.18 -3.26 -22.99
CA LEU A 131 3.14 -3.04 -21.91
C LEU A 131 4.33 -4.03 -22.00
N PRO A 132 5.58 -3.58 -21.80
CA PRO A 132 6.70 -4.50 -21.67
C PRO A 132 6.45 -5.47 -20.52
N LYS A 133 6.71 -6.76 -20.73
CA LYS A 133 6.70 -7.73 -19.62
C LYS A 133 7.67 -7.25 -18.55
N LEU A 134 7.22 -7.24 -17.30
CA LEU A 134 8.04 -6.97 -16.11
C LEU A 134 9.39 -7.66 -16.24
N LYS A 135 10.48 -6.88 -16.25
CA LYS A 135 11.84 -7.41 -16.16
C LYS A 135 12.30 -7.24 -14.71
N ASN A 136 12.19 -8.32 -13.94
CA ASN A 136 12.88 -8.53 -12.66
C ASN A 136 12.73 -7.40 -11.61
N CYS A 137 11.52 -7.20 -11.07
CA CYS A 137 11.32 -6.33 -9.89
C CYS A 137 11.27 -7.07 -8.54
N LEU A 138 11.73 -8.33 -8.47
CA LEU A 138 11.88 -9.09 -7.22
C LEU A 138 13.25 -9.77 -7.16
#